data_AF-A0A832IL14-F1
#
_entry.id   AF-A0A832IL14-F1
#
_cell.length_a   1.000
_cell.length_b   1.000
_cell.length_c   1.000
_cell.angle_alpha   90.00
_cell.angle_beta   90.00
_cell.angle_gamma   90.00
#
_symmetry.space_group_name_H-M   'P 1'
#
loop_
_entity.id
_entity.type
_entity.pdbx_description
1 polymer ?
#
loop_
_entity_poly.entity_id
_entity_poly.type
_entity_poly.pdbx_seq_one_letter_code
_entity_poly.pdbx_strand_id
1 'polypeptide(L)'
;MDEVKGFYKVRDIKLADEGKKKIAWAESRMPVLMALREKYSGTKPFKGFKIAGCLHVTKETAVLVKTFVACGADVSWSGCNPLSTQDSVA
;
A
#
# COMPACT_ATOMS: atom_id res chain seq x y z
N MET A 1 6.55 16.22 9.40
CA MET A 1 6.84 15.18 8.42
C MET A 1 7.93 14.33 9.00
N ASP A 2 7.65 13.05 9.15
CA ASP A 2 8.62 12.06 9.58
C ASP A 2 9.30 11.47 8.35
N GLU A 3 10.61 11.32 8.40
CA GLU A 3 11.43 10.90 7.28
C GLU A 3 12.48 9.88 7.73
N VAL A 4 12.57 8.79 6.99
CA VAL A 4 13.72 7.88 7.02
C VAL A 4 14.32 7.91 5.63
N LYS A 5 15.50 8.54 5.52
CA LYS A 5 16.16 8.82 4.23
C LYS A 5 16.35 7.53 3.43
N GLY A 6 15.86 7.52 2.21
CA GLY A 6 15.91 6.35 1.31
C GLY A 6 14.78 5.33 1.53
N PHE A 7 13.87 5.55 2.47
CA PHE A 7 12.75 4.65 2.77
C PHE A 7 11.39 5.34 2.65
N TYR A 8 11.12 6.36 3.45
CA TYR A 8 9.83 7.07 3.40
C TYR A 8 9.93 8.54 3.85
N LYS A 9 8.94 9.32 3.43
CA LYS A 9 8.66 10.66 3.93
C LYS A 9 7.15 10.85 4.01
N VAL A 10 6.61 10.91 5.22
CA VAL A 10 5.17 10.98 5.49
C VAL A 10 4.86 12.11 6.46
N ARG A 11 3.58 12.45 6.64
CA ARG A 11 3.19 13.56 7.54
C ARG A 11 3.51 13.28 9.00
N ASP A 12 3.03 12.14 9.52
CA ASP A 12 3.17 11.71 10.92
C ASP A 12 3.03 10.18 11.00
N ILE A 13 4.10 9.48 11.40
CA ILE A 13 4.16 8.02 11.48
C ILE A 13 3.28 7.47 12.61
N LYS A 14 2.90 8.29 13.60
CA LYS A 14 2.06 7.87 14.72
C LYS A 14 0.62 7.55 14.30
N LEU A 15 0.22 7.96 13.10
CA LEU A 15 -1.10 7.67 12.54
C LEU A 15 -1.23 6.24 11.98
N ALA A 16 -0.15 5.48 11.90
CA ALA A 16 -0.12 4.17 11.26
C ALA A 16 -1.13 3.16 11.86
N ASP A 17 -1.39 3.20 13.16
CA ASP A 17 -2.35 2.28 13.79
C ASP A 17 -3.81 2.57 13.40
N GLU A 18 -4.15 3.83 13.14
CA GLU A 18 -5.43 4.20 12.54
C GLU A 18 -5.50 3.72 11.08
N GLY A 19 -4.40 3.90 10.33
CA GLY A 19 -4.26 3.40 8.96
C GLY A 19 -4.52 1.92 8.84
N LYS A 20 -3.88 1.11 9.68
CA LYS A 20 -4.07 -0.36 9.71
C LYS A 20 -5.55 -0.74 9.85
N LYS A 21 -6.30 -0.05 10.72
CA LYS A 21 -7.75 -0.29 10.89
C LYS A 21 -8.53 0.06 9.63
N LYS A 22 -8.21 1.19 8.97
CA LYS A 22 -8.85 1.60 7.71
C LYS A 22 -8.53 0.63 6.56
N ILE A 23 -7.30 0.15 6.49
CA ILE A 23 -6.86 -0.83 5.49
C ILE A 23 -7.57 -2.16 5.71
N ALA A 24 -7.65 -2.66 6.95
CA ALA A 24 -8.37 -3.90 7.25
C ALA A 24 -9.86 -3.80 6.88
N TRP A 25 -10.49 -2.65 7.13
CA TRP A 25 -11.84 -2.38 6.67
C TRP A 25 -11.94 -2.42 5.13
N ALA A 26 -11.00 -1.81 4.41
CA ALA A 26 -10.96 -1.84 2.94
C ALA A 26 -10.75 -3.26 2.39
N GLU A 27 -9.89 -4.07 3.01
CA GLU A 27 -9.67 -5.49 2.65
C GLU A 27 -10.98 -6.29 2.66
N SER A 28 -11.83 -6.09 3.68
CA SER A 28 -13.16 -6.73 3.76
C SER A 28 -14.14 -6.33 2.65
N ARG A 29 -13.86 -5.23 1.93
CA ARG A 29 -14.71 -4.66 0.88
C ARG A 29 -14.11 -4.74 -0.52
N MET A 30 -12.94 -5.37 -0.68
CA MET A 30 -12.24 -5.52 -1.96
C MET A 30 -12.08 -7.00 -2.34
N PRO A 31 -13.17 -7.77 -2.49
CA PRO A 31 -13.13 -9.23 -2.57
C PRO A 31 -12.34 -9.75 -3.77
N VAL A 32 -12.42 -9.08 -4.92
CA VAL A 32 -11.68 -9.48 -6.13
C VAL A 32 -10.16 -9.39 -5.90
N LEU A 33 -9.70 -8.29 -5.30
CA LEU A 33 -8.28 -8.11 -5.05
C LEU A 33 -7.75 -9.06 -3.97
N MET A 34 -8.57 -9.36 -2.96
CA MET A 34 -8.23 -10.36 -1.94
C MET A 34 -8.13 -11.77 -2.52
N ALA A 35 -9.05 -12.15 -3.41
CA ALA A 35 -8.98 -13.43 -4.12
C ALA A 35 -7.73 -13.54 -5.01
N LEU A 36 -7.36 -12.46 -5.71
CA LEU A 36 -6.12 -12.42 -6.50
C LEU A 36 -4.87 -12.54 -5.62
N ARG A 37 -4.86 -11.84 -4.47
CA ARG A 37 -3.77 -11.92 -3.50
C ARG A 37 -3.60 -13.35 -2.99
N GLU A 38 -4.69 -13.98 -2.56
CA GLU A 38 -4.68 -15.37 -2.08
C GLU A 38 -4.13 -16.31 -3.15
N LYS A 39 -4.69 -16.25 -4.37
CA LYS A 39 -4.29 -17.11 -5.50
C LYS A 39 -2.81 -17.01 -5.86
N TYR A 40 -2.22 -15.81 -5.83
CA TYR A 40 -0.86 -15.57 -6.35
C TYR A 40 0.22 -15.35 -5.29
N SER A 41 -0.15 -15.24 -4.01
CA SER A 41 0.82 -15.09 -2.91
C SER A 41 1.80 -16.27 -2.81
N GLY A 42 1.36 -17.49 -3.13
CA GLY A 42 2.20 -18.69 -3.11
C GLY A 42 3.18 -18.76 -4.29
N THR A 43 2.75 -18.39 -5.50
CA THR A 43 3.59 -18.43 -6.70
C THR A 43 4.51 -17.23 -6.83
N LYS A 44 4.21 -16.13 -6.11
CA LYS A 44 4.98 -14.87 -6.10
C LYS A 44 5.37 -14.40 -7.50
N PRO A 45 4.40 -14.12 -8.39
CA PRO A 45 4.69 -13.81 -9.79
C PRO A 45 5.50 -12.53 -9.98
N PHE A 46 5.51 -11.63 -8.99
CA PHE A 46 6.29 -10.39 -9.03
C PHE A 46 7.64 -10.50 -8.31
N LYS A 47 8.09 -11.71 -7.94
CA LYS A 47 9.39 -11.89 -7.31
C LYS A 47 10.51 -11.30 -8.19
N GLY A 48 11.28 -10.37 -7.61
CA GLY A 48 12.38 -9.67 -8.30
C GLY A 48 11.95 -8.44 -9.09
N PHE A 49 10.65 -8.15 -9.18
CA PHE A 49 10.15 -6.93 -9.81
C PHE A 49 10.21 -5.77 -8.82
N LYS A 50 10.58 -4.60 -9.33
CA LYS A 50 10.49 -3.31 -8.63
C LYS A 50 9.33 -2.53 -9.23
N ILE A 51 8.31 -2.24 -8.44
CA ILE A 51 7.10 -1.54 -8.87
C ILE A 51 7.04 -0.17 -8.19
N ALA A 52 7.16 0.88 -8.99
CA ALA A 52 6.91 2.25 -8.54
C ALA A 52 5.51 2.68 -8.98
N GLY A 53 4.76 3.33 -8.08
CA GLY A 53 3.43 3.85 -8.39
C GLY A 53 3.24 5.30 -7.98
N CYS A 54 2.50 6.04 -8.81
CA CYS A 54 2.07 7.40 -8.54
C CYS A 54 0.55 7.45 -8.66
N LEU A 55 -0.15 7.22 -7.55
CA LEU A 55 -1.61 7.17 -7.45
C LEU A 55 -2.06 7.83 -6.15
N HIS A 56 -3.35 8.11 -6.00
CA HIS A 56 -3.88 8.61 -4.72
C HIS A 56 -3.53 7.65 -3.59
N VAL A 57 -2.95 8.16 -2.50
CA VAL A 57 -2.58 7.33 -1.33
C VAL A 57 -3.78 7.22 -0.42
N THR A 58 -4.62 6.22 -0.69
CA THR A 58 -5.84 5.92 0.08
C THR A 58 -5.79 4.51 0.65
N LYS A 59 -6.72 4.18 1.56
CA LYS A 59 -6.84 2.83 2.13
C LYS A 59 -7.01 1.75 1.05
N GLU A 60 -7.70 2.03 -0.04
CA GLU A 60 -7.86 1.13 -1.19
C GLU A 60 -6.53 0.89 -1.91
N THR A 61 -5.76 1.96 -2.16
CA THR A 61 -4.42 1.87 -2.75
C THR A 61 -3.46 1.09 -1.86
N ALA A 62 -3.55 1.23 -0.54
CA ALA A 62 -2.76 0.42 0.38
C ALA A 62 -3.10 -1.09 0.28
N VAL A 63 -4.36 -1.46 0.02
CA VAL A 63 -4.72 -2.87 -0.28
C VAL A 63 -4.03 -3.32 -1.57
N LEU A 64 -4.01 -2.50 -2.62
CA LEU A 64 -3.30 -2.80 -3.86
C LEU A 64 -1.79 -2.99 -3.64
N VAL A 65 -1.14 -2.06 -2.95
CA VAL A 65 0.30 -2.13 -2.64
C VAL A 65 0.62 -3.38 -1.80
N LYS A 66 -0.16 -3.67 -0.75
CA LYS A 66 -0.01 -4.90 0.04
C LYS A 66 -0.18 -6.17 -0.80
N THR A 67 -1.03 -6.14 -1.84
CA THR A 67 -1.17 -7.26 -2.77
C THR A 67 0.08 -7.44 -3.64
N PHE A 68 0.67 -6.37 -4.17
CA PHE A 68 1.94 -6.48 -4.91
C PHE A 68 3.07 -7.05 -4.05
N VAL A 69 3.20 -6.57 -2.80
CA VAL A 69 4.19 -7.08 -1.84
C VAL A 69 3.94 -8.56 -1.52
N ALA A 70 2.70 -8.95 -1.24
CA ALA A 70 2.35 -10.35 -0.98
C ALA A 70 2.65 -11.27 -2.19
N CYS A 71 2.50 -10.74 -3.41
CA CYS A 71 2.85 -11.41 -4.66
C CYS A 71 4.34 -11.30 -5.04
N GLY A 72 5.19 -10.76 -4.16
CA GLY A 72 6.65 -10.82 -4.25
C GLY A 72 7.36 -9.56 -4.79
N ALA A 73 6.64 -8.47 -5.05
CA ALA A 73 7.25 -7.23 -5.54
C ALA A 73 7.97 -6.43 -4.44
N ASP A 74 9.02 -5.73 -4.84
CA ASP A 74 9.57 -4.57 -4.10
C ASP A 74 8.83 -3.31 -4.58
N VAL A 75 8.32 -2.48 -3.67
CA VAL A 75 7.38 -1.40 -3.98
C VAL A 75 7.85 -0.05 -3.45
N SER A 76 7.63 1.00 -4.25
CA SER A 76 7.76 2.40 -3.83
C SER A 76 6.56 3.19 -4.33
N TRP A 77 6.04 4.11 -3.53
CA TRP A 77 4.77 4.76 -3.84
C TRP A 77 4.77 6.25 -3.53
N SER A 78 4.08 7.03 -4.36
CA SER A 78 3.85 8.47 -4.16
C SER A 78 2.41 8.86 -4.48
N GLY A 79 1.95 9.96 -3.87
CA GLY A 79 0.68 10.60 -4.22
C GLY A 79 0.74 11.31 -5.56
N CYS A 80 -0.24 11.08 -6.45
CA CYS A 80 -0.36 11.82 -7.71
C CYS A 80 -1.13 13.15 -7.59
N ASN A 81 -1.72 13.44 -6.43
CA ASN A 81 -2.42 14.68 -6.16
C ASN A 81 -2.17 15.13 -4.70
N PRO A 82 -1.81 16.40 -4.46
CA PRO A 82 -1.39 16.91 -3.15
C PRO A 82 -2.47 16.82 -2.06
N LEU A 83 -3.75 16.74 -2.42
CA LEU A 83 -4.87 16.69 -1.47
C LEU A 83 -5.46 15.29 -1.29
N SER A 84 -4.92 14.29 -2.00
CA SER A 84 -5.50 12.94 -2.06
C SER A 84 -4.91 11.96 -1.06
N THR A 85 -3.76 12.28 -0.47
CA THR A 85 -3.08 11.42 0.50
C THR A 85 -3.85 11.40 1.80
N GLN A 86 -4.27 10.21 2.23
CA GLN A 86 -4.76 9.96 3.57
C GLN A 86 -3.54 9.71 4.47
N ASP A 87 -3.17 10.69 5.27
CA ASP A 87 -1.92 10.64 6.06
C ASP A 87 -1.84 9.45 7.03
N SER A 88 -2.97 8.96 7.53
CA SER A 88 -2.96 7.74 8.36
C SER A 88 -2.65 6.47 7.60
N VAL A 89 -2.73 6.48 6.26
CA VAL A 89 -2.46 5.33 5.39
C VAL A 89 -1.05 5.35 4.80
N ALA A 90 -0.46 6.54 4.65
CA ALA A 90 0.82 6.77 3.97
C ALA A 90 2.02 6.13 4.67
#